data_AF-A0A4Y2BGM5-F1
#
_entry.id   AF-A0A4Y2BGM5-F1
#
_cell.length_a   1.000
_cell.length_b   1.000
_cell.length_c   1.000
_cell.angle_alpha   90.00
_cell.angle_beta   90.00
_cell.angle_gamma   90.00
#
_symmetry.space_group_name_H-M   'P 1'
#
loop_
_entity.id
_entity.type
_entity.pdbx_description
1 polymer ?
#
loop_
_entity_poly.entity_id
_entity_poly.type
_entity_poly.pdbx_seq_one_letter_code
_entity_poly.pdbx_strand_id
1 'polypeptide(L)'
;MHDKYKALNDQYKCRRCLRKGHKKKFCNVKGIECKTCGSQSHWEYLCDKGQKPSKNGNISGSSNESRDVGVDSLFRESMIDTGNRDIIYYQTARANVVGSNKIIRGIKILIDSGSETSFLLESIAEEVGLPTVSIGPFKSSFQ
;
A
#
# COMPACT_ATOMS: atom_id res chain seq x y z
N MET A 1 -10.26 -9.57 16.55
CA MET A 1 -11.73 -9.30 16.45
C MET A 1 -12.09 -7.81 16.50
N HIS A 2 -11.27 -6.92 17.10
CA HIS A 2 -11.63 -5.51 17.27
C HIS A 2 -10.87 -4.53 16.37
N ASP A 3 -9.71 -4.91 15.84
CA ASP A 3 -8.74 -3.93 15.31
C ASP A 3 -9.16 -3.32 13.97
N LYS A 4 -9.74 -4.13 13.06
CA LYS A 4 -10.19 -3.67 11.74
C LYS A 4 -11.38 -2.69 11.83
N TYR A 5 -12.35 -3.00 12.69
CA TYR A 5 -13.50 -2.13 12.90
C TYR A 5 -13.16 -0.90 13.75
N LYS A 6 -12.19 -1.03 14.66
CA LYS A 6 -11.63 0.09 15.41
C LYS A 6 -10.92 1.08 14.47
N ALA A 7 -10.04 0.61 13.59
CA ALA A 7 -9.39 1.46 12.59
C ALA A 7 -10.39 2.21 11.68
N LEU A 8 -11.49 1.56 11.29
CA LEU A 8 -12.55 2.24 10.54
C LEU A 8 -13.28 3.29 11.38
N ASN A 9 -13.50 3.03 12.66
CA ASN A 9 -14.12 3.99 13.57
C ASN A 9 -13.21 5.20 13.84
N ASP A 10 -11.91 4.95 14.06
CA ASP A 10 -10.88 5.97 14.28
C ASP A 10 -10.74 6.89 13.05
N GLN A 11 -10.91 6.34 11.84
CA GLN A 11 -10.89 7.10 10.58
C GLN A 11 -12.24 7.70 10.17
N TYR A 12 -13.28 7.57 11.01
CA TYR A 12 -14.66 7.97 10.72
C TYR A 12 -15.18 7.43 9.37
N LYS A 13 -14.81 6.20 9.04
CA LYS A 13 -15.21 5.49 7.81
C LYS A 13 -16.41 4.59 8.06
N CYS A 14 -17.33 4.58 7.11
CA CYS A 14 -18.49 3.70 7.13
C CYS A 14 -18.06 2.23 7.08
N ARG A 15 -18.50 1.43 8.06
CA ARG A 15 -18.20 -0.02 8.11
C ARG A 15 -18.79 -0.84 6.95
N ARG A 16 -19.66 -0.23 6.14
CA ARG A 16 -20.32 -0.86 5.00
C ARG A 16 -19.65 -0.47 3.68
N CYS A 17 -19.44 0.81 3.40
CA CYS A 17 -18.89 1.27 2.11
C CYS A 17 -17.48 1.88 2.20
N LEU A 18 -16.89 1.95 3.40
CA LEU A 18 -15.58 2.54 3.70
C LEU A 18 -15.39 4.02 3.38
N ARG A 19 -16.42 4.69 2.86
CA ARG A 19 -16.41 6.13 2.67
C ARG A 19 -16.56 6.84 4.01
N LYS A 20 -15.93 8.02 4.14
CA LYS A 20 -16.08 8.89 5.31
C LYS A 20 -17.46 9.58 5.30
N GLY A 21 -17.84 10.16 6.44
CA GLY A 21 -19.00 11.07 6.51
C GLY A 21 -20.32 10.44 6.95
N HIS A 22 -20.39 9.12 7.16
CA HIS A 22 -21.61 8.48 7.65
C HIS A 22 -21.35 7.14 8.37
N LYS A 23 -22.30 6.74 9.23
CA LYS A 23 -22.32 5.44 9.90
C LYS A 23 -23.03 4.39 9.04
N LYS A 24 -22.76 3.09 9.26
CA LYS A 24 -23.42 1.97 8.56
C LYS A 24 -24.95 2.07 8.51
N LYS A 25 -25.58 2.57 9.60
CA LYS A 25 -27.04 2.77 9.68
C LYS A 25 -27.60 3.79 8.68
N PHE A 26 -26.76 4.66 8.14
CA PHE A 26 -27.13 5.70 7.16
C PHE A 26 -26.50 5.45 5.78
N CYS A 27 -26.02 4.23 5.52
CA CYS A 27 -25.35 3.88 4.28
C CYS A 27 -26.36 3.36 3.25
N ASN A 28 -26.47 4.04 2.12
CA ASN A 28 -27.38 3.70 1.02
C ASN A 28 -26.81 2.67 0.02
N VAL A 29 -25.54 2.27 0.18
CA VAL A 29 -24.90 1.25 -0.67
C VAL A 29 -25.57 -0.11 -0.47
N LYS A 30 -26.07 -0.71 -1.57
CA LYS A 30 -26.60 -2.07 -1.66
C LYS A 30 -25.60 -2.98 -2.37
N GLY A 31 -25.83 -4.30 -2.36
CA GLY A 31 -25.04 -5.25 -3.15
C GLY A 31 -23.64 -5.56 -2.62
N ILE A 32 -23.40 -5.39 -1.32
CA ILE A 32 -22.17 -5.88 -0.69
C ILE A 32 -22.42 -7.33 -0.32
N GLU A 33 -21.55 -8.22 -0.76
CA GLU A 33 -21.57 -9.64 -0.42
C GLU A 33 -20.13 -10.11 -0.17
N CYS A 34 -19.92 -10.75 0.96
CA CYS A 34 -18.65 -11.36 1.29
C CYS A 34 -18.56 -12.74 0.64
N LYS A 35 -17.68 -12.94 -0.35
CA LYS A 35 -17.48 -14.26 -0.97
C LYS A 35 -16.93 -15.31 0.00
N THR A 36 -16.31 -14.91 1.10
CA THR A 36 -15.75 -15.81 2.11
C THR A 36 -16.82 -16.44 3.02
N CYS A 37 -17.91 -15.72 3.31
CA CYS A 37 -18.93 -16.19 4.25
C CYS A 37 -20.38 -16.01 3.78
N GLY A 38 -20.58 -15.55 2.54
CA GLY A 38 -21.89 -15.27 1.94
C GLY A 38 -22.68 -14.12 2.59
N SER A 39 -22.09 -13.36 3.52
CA SER A 39 -22.86 -12.35 4.25
C SER A 39 -22.94 -11.05 3.47
N GLN A 40 -24.11 -10.40 3.49
CA GLN A 40 -24.33 -9.12 2.81
C GLN A 40 -23.95 -7.87 3.66
N SER A 41 -23.14 -8.09 4.70
CA SER A 41 -22.99 -7.14 5.80
C SER A 41 -21.63 -6.44 5.84
N HIS A 42 -20.64 -7.01 5.17
CA HIS A 42 -19.24 -6.60 5.15
C HIS A 42 -18.55 -7.05 3.85
N TRP A 43 -17.41 -6.44 3.54
CA TRP A 43 -16.51 -6.83 2.45
C TRP A 43 -15.55 -7.93 2.89
N GLU A 44 -15.06 -8.75 1.95
CA GLU A 44 -14.18 -9.91 2.21
C GLU A 44 -13.02 -9.64 3.18
N TYR A 45 -12.32 -8.51 3.07
CA TYR A 45 -11.18 -8.19 3.96
C TYR A 45 -11.59 -7.90 5.42
N LEU A 46 -12.87 -7.60 5.69
CA LEU A 46 -13.48 -7.50 7.02
C LEU A 46 -14.05 -8.83 7.51
N CYS A 47 -13.96 -9.91 6.72
CA CYS A 47 -14.44 -11.22 7.12
C CYS A 47 -13.53 -11.87 8.15
N ASP A 48 -14.12 -12.37 9.23
CA ASP A 48 -13.38 -13.11 10.25
C ASP A 48 -13.13 -14.57 9.84
N LYS A 49 -13.95 -15.15 8.95
CA LYS A 49 -13.84 -16.56 8.54
C LYS A 49 -12.71 -16.86 7.54
N GLY A 50 -12.12 -15.84 6.92
CA GLY A 50 -11.05 -15.99 5.92
C GLY A 50 -9.62 -15.98 6.49
N GLN A 51 -9.47 -15.80 7.80
CA GLN A 51 -8.16 -15.70 8.43
C GLN A 51 -7.62 -17.12 8.70
N LYS A 52 -6.86 -17.69 7.75
CA LYS A 52 -5.93 -18.77 8.10
C LYS A 52 -5.02 -18.22 9.20
N PRO A 53 -4.89 -18.88 10.37
CA PRO A 53 -3.91 -18.48 11.35
C PRO A 53 -2.53 -18.63 10.70
N SER A 54 -1.84 -17.52 10.48
CA SER A 54 -0.45 -17.52 10.03
C SER A 54 0.38 -18.19 11.14
N LYS A 55 0.61 -19.49 11.03
CA LYS A 55 1.59 -20.19 11.86
C LYS A 55 2.97 -19.80 11.36
N ASN A 56 3.73 -19.11 12.20
CA ASN A 56 5.19 -19.16 12.15
C ASN A 56 5.63 -20.63 12.08
N GLY A 57 6.41 -21.00 11.06
CA GLY A 57 6.94 -22.36 10.92
C GLY A 57 7.75 -22.54 9.65
N ASN A 58 8.97 -23.05 9.83
CA ASN A 58 10.05 -23.26 8.87
C ASN A 58 9.74 -24.11 7.62
N ILE A 59 10.41 -23.74 6.52
CA ILE A 59 11.06 -24.49 5.42
C ILE A 59 10.33 -25.70 4.79
N SER A 60 10.28 -25.68 3.44
CA SER A 60 10.44 -26.78 2.48
C SER A 60 9.23 -27.11 1.59
N GLY A 61 9.45 -26.96 0.28
CA GLY A 61 9.03 -27.95 -0.71
C GLY A 61 7.69 -27.76 -1.42
N SER A 62 7.79 -27.32 -2.68
CA SER A 62 6.98 -27.72 -3.84
C SER A 62 5.45 -27.60 -3.77
N SER A 63 4.87 -26.70 -4.57
CA SER A 63 4.28 -27.05 -5.88
C SER A 63 3.50 -25.86 -6.45
N ASN A 64 3.94 -25.45 -7.64
CA ASN A 64 3.24 -24.86 -8.79
C ASN A 64 1.91 -24.08 -8.65
N GLU A 65 1.85 -23.08 -9.54
CA GLU A 65 0.71 -22.34 -10.08
C GLU A 65 0.26 -21.02 -9.42
N SER A 66 0.32 -19.97 -10.27
CA SER A 66 -0.32 -18.65 -10.18
C SER A 66 0.41 -17.59 -9.35
N ARG A 67 1.43 -16.96 -9.98
CA ARG A 67 2.02 -15.71 -9.51
C ARG A 67 1.03 -14.57 -9.70
N ASP A 68 0.14 -14.39 -8.73
CA ASP A 68 -0.45 -13.07 -8.49
C ASP A 68 0.60 -12.28 -7.69
N VAL A 69 1.11 -11.20 -8.28
CA VAL A 69 2.12 -10.32 -7.66
C VAL A 69 1.41 -9.52 -6.58
N GLY A 70 1.15 -10.17 -5.45
CA GLY A 70 0.70 -9.52 -4.23
C GLY A 70 1.78 -8.57 -3.78
N VAL A 71 1.57 -7.28 -4.01
CA VAL A 71 2.36 -6.21 -3.40
C VAL A 71 2.08 -6.29 -1.90
N ASP A 72 2.87 -7.08 -1.17
CA ASP A 72 2.91 -7.04 0.28
C ASP A 72 3.62 -5.74 0.68
N SER A 73 2.89 -4.62 0.54
CA SER A 73 3.34 -3.32 0.99
C SER A 73 3.26 -3.30 2.51
N LEU A 74 4.27 -3.90 3.14
CA LEU A 74 4.55 -3.74 4.56
C LEU A 74 4.92 -2.27 4.80
N PHE A 75 3.89 -1.42 4.91
CA PHE A 75 4.02 -0.05 5.39
C PHE A 75 4.47 -0.09 6.86
N ARG A 76 5.78 -0.06 7.07
CA ARG A 76 6.35 0.13 8.41
C ARG A 76 6.56 1.62 8.61
N GLU A 77 5.55 2.30 9.16
CA GLU A 77 5.75 3.63 9.73
C GLU A 77 6.73 3.50 10.92
N SER A 78 7.75 4.36 10.97
CA SER A 78 8.63 4.47 12.12
C SER A 78 8.83 5.94 12.39
N MET A 79 8.20 6.45 13.45
CA MET A 79 8.48 7.77 14.01
C MET A 79 8.85 7.59 15.48
N ILE A 80 10.03 8.05 15.87
CA ILE A 80 10.37 8.39 17.25
C ILE A 80 10.94 9.81 17.19
N ASP A 81 10.24 10.75 17.82
CA ASP A 81 10.72 12.12 18.04
C ASP A 81 10.86 12.35 19.54
N THR A 82 12.07 12.75 19.96
CA THR A 82 12.41 13.12 21.34
C THR A 82 12.63 14.63 21.40
N GLY A 83 11.56 15.39 21.26
CA GLY A 83 11.47 16.74 21.78
C GLY A 83 11.96 17.86 20.86
N ASN A 84 10.98 18.64 20.43
CA ASN A 84 11.03 20.09 20.29
C ASN A 84 11.79 20.67 19.08
N ARG A 85 11.26 20.42 17.87
CA ARG A 85 11.38 21.28 16.67
C ARG A 85 10.17 21.02 15.74
N ASP A 86 9.73 22.03 14.98
CA ASP A 86 8.78 21.87 13.86
C ASP A 86 9.43 21.09 12.70
N ILE A 87 9.67 19.79 12.90
CA ILE A 87 10.22 18.92 11.87
C ILE A 87 9.07 18.25 11.14
N ILE A 88 8.81 18.73 9.92
CA ILE A 88 7.91 18.03 8.98
C ILE A 88 8.70 16.85 8.40
N TYR A 89 8.40 15.65 8.88
CA TYR A 89 8.95 14.43 8.30
C TYR A 89 8.18 14.08 7.02
N TYR A 90 8.87 14.07 5.89
CA TYR A 90 8.31 13.51 4.66
C TYR A 90 8.04 12.01 4.85
N GLN A 91 6.86 11.58 4.40
CA GLN A 91 6.48 10.18 4.45
C GLN A 91 7.36 9.37 3.50
N THR A 92 7.71 8.15 3.90
CA THR A 92 8.54 7.27 3.07
C THR A 92 7.93 5.88 3.01
N ALA A 93 8.09 5.21 1.87
CA ALA A 93 7.69 3.82 1.67
C ALA A 93 8.89 2.97 1.26
N ARG A 94 8.77 1.66 1.41
CA ARG A 94 9.74 0.69 0.87
C ARG A 94 9.06 -0.09 -0.24
N ALA A 95 9.77 -0.30 -1.34
CA ALA A 95 9.27 -1.05 -2.49
C ALA A 95 10.40 -1.81 -3.16
N ASN A 96 10.05 -2.74 -4.03
CA ASN A 96 10.99 -3.42 -4.91
C ASN A 96 10.76 -2.94 -6.34
N VAL A 97 11.84 -2.51 -7.00
CA VAL A 97 11.85 -2.26 -8.44
C VAL A 97 12.20 -3.58 -9.13
N VAL A 98 11.38 -3.99 -10.09
CA VAL A 98 11.61 -5.20 -10.87
C VAL A 98 12.05 -4.79 -12.27
N GLY A 99 13.29 -5.15 -12.59
CA GLY A 99 13.95 -4.87 -13.85
C GLY A 99 13.54 -5.78 -15.00
N SER A 100 13.77 -5.32 -16.23
CA SER A 100 13.62 -6.13 -17.44
C SER A 100 14.59 -7.33 -17.46
N ASN A 101 15.76 -7.16 -16.82
CA ASN A 101 16.81 -8.15 -16.64
C ASN A 101 16.53 -9.15 -15.48
N LYS A 102 15.31 -9.15 -14.91
CA LYS A 102 14.90 -9.97 -13.76
C LYS A 102 15.64 -9.65 -12.44
N ILE A 103 16.42 -8.58 -12.39
CA ILE A 103 17.03 -8.07 -11.16
C ILE A 103 15.94 -7.35 -10.34
N ILE A 104 15.95 -7.59 -9.03
CA ILE A 104 15.03 -6.98 -8.08
C ILE A 104 15.84 -6.10 -7.14
N ARG A 105 15.53 -4.80 -7.09
CA ARG A 105 16.21 -3.84 -6.22
C ARG A 105 15.24 -3.26 -5.19
N GLY A 106 15.57 -3.43 -3.91
CA GLY A 106 14.85 -2.76 -2.82
C GLY A 106 15.18 -1.26 -2.80
N ILE A 107 14.14 -0.43 -2.76
CA ILE A 107 14.25 1.03 -2.75
C ILE A 107 13.46 1.66 -1.60
N LYS A 108 13.84 2.88 -1.23
CA LYS A 108 13.08 3.76 -0.35
C LYS A 108 12.48 4.88 -1.20
N ILE A 109 11.16 5.03 -1.14
CA ILE A 109 10.41 6.04 -1.85
C ILE A 109 10.16 7.19 -0.88
N LEU A 110 10.45 8.42 -1.32
CA LEU A 110 10.01 9.64 -0.65
C LEU A 110 8.64 10.03 -1.22
N ILE A 111 7.63 10.18 -0.38
CA ILE A 111 6.30 10.62 -0.78
C ILE A 111 6.25 12.14 -0.62
N ASP A 112 6.33 12.84 -1.75
CA ASP A 112 6.20 14.29 -1.82
C ASP A 112 4.84 14.66 -2.42
N SER A 113 3.96 15.24 -1.60
CA SER A 113 2.62 15.67 -2.03
C SER A 113 2.65 16.84 -3.01
N GLY A 114 3.78 17.54 -3.13
CA GLY A 114 3.97 18.63 -4.10
C GLY A 114 4.45 18.16 -5.48
N SER A 115 4.77 16.88 -5.65
CA SER A 115 5.30 16.37 -6.92
C SER A 115 4.20 15.79 -7.81
N GLU A 116 4.12 16.24 -9.06
CA GLU A 116 3.23 15.67 -10.08
C GLU A 116 3.82 14.43 -10.76
N THR A 117 5.12 14.21 -10.62
CA THR A 117 5.87 13.13 -11.29
C THR A 117 6.74 12.35 -10.30
N SER A 118 6.88 11.05 -10.53
CA SER A 118 7.77 10.18 -9.76
C SER A 118 9.10 10.00 -10.48
N PHE A 119 10.19 10.05 -9.73
CA PHE A 119 11.55 9.90 -10.26
C PHE A 119 12.23 8.68 -9.63
N LEU A 120 13.07 8.02 -10.43
CA LEU A 120 13.95 6.94 -9.98
C LEU A 120 15.40 7.40 -10.19
N LEU A 121 16.29 7.05 -9.25
CA LEU A 121 17.72 7.29 -9.43
C LEU A 121 18.21 6.54 -10.66
N GLU A 122 18.97 7.23 -11.51
CA GLU A 122 19.51 6.68 -12.76
C GLU A 122 20.32 5.40 -12.51
N SER A 123 21.16 5.41 -11.48
CA SER A 123 21.94 4.23 -11.09
C SER A 123 21.08 2.99 -10.78
N ILE A 124 19.87 3.19 -10.23
CA ILE A 124 18.93 2.09 -9.95
C ILE A 124 18.29 1.63 -11.26
N ALA A 125 17.90 2.56 -12.13
CA ALA A 125 17.35 2.24 -13.45
C ALA A 125 18.35 1.42 -14.28
N GLU A 126 19.62 1.82 -14.31
CA GLU A 126 20.70 1.09 -14.98
C GLU A 126 20.91 -0.31 -14.37
N GLU A 127 20.97 -0.40 -13.03
CA GLU A 127 21.14 -1.67 -12.30
C GLU A 127 20.04 -2.68 -12.68
N VAL A 128 18.79 -2.23 -12.76
CA VAL A 128 17.64 -3.09 -13.09
C VAL A 128 17.33 -3.12 -14.61
N GLY A 129 18.17 -2.53 -15.45
CA GLY A 129 17.98 -2.55 -16.91
C GLY A 129 16.68 -1.88 -17.38
N LEU A 130 16.25 -0.81 -16.71
CA LEU A 130 15.12 0.02 -17.13
C LEU A 130 15.60 1.11 -18.10
N PRO A 131 14.76 1.51 -19.08
CA PRO A 131 15.10 2.58 -19.99
C PRO A 131 15.19 3.91 -19.23
N THR A 132 16.26 4.66 -19.45
CA THR A 132 16.40 6.03 -18.97
C THR A 132 15.74 6.97 -19.98
N VAL A 133 14.78 7.77 -19.52
CA VAL A 133 14.22 8.84 -20.34
C VAL A 133 15.13 10.05 -20.12
N SER A 134 15.95 10.38 -21.12
CA SER A 134 16.65 11.65 -21.15
C SER A 134 15.60 12.75 -21.26
N ILE A 135 15.24 13.37 -20.14
CA ILE A 135 14.42 14.56 -20.18
C ILE A 135 15.32 15.64 -20.79
N GLY A 136 15.05 16.02 -22.03
CA GLY A 136 15.67 17.21 -22.63
C GLY A 136 15.52 18.41 -21.67
N PRO A 137 16.35 19.46 -21.80
CA PRO A 137 16.41 20.52 -20.80
C PRO A 137 15.00 21.01 -20.47
N PHE A 138 14.59 20.84 -19.20
CA PHE A 138 13.34 21.39 -18.69
C PHE A 138 13.34 22.88 -19.01
N LYS A 139 12.55 23.30 -20.01
CA LYS A 139 12.28 24.71 -20.24
C LYS A 139 11.41 25.16 -19.08
N SER A 140 12.05 25.68 -18.04
CA SER A 140 11.39 26.42 -16.96
C SER A 140 10.64 27.59 -17.59
N SER A 141 9.36 27.37 -17.86
CA SER A 141 8.46 28.42 -18.32
C SER A 141 7.85 29.05 -17.08
N PHE A 142 8.66 29.82 -16.35
CA PHE A 142 8.12 30.80 -15.42
C PHE A 142 7.89 32.07 -16.25
N GLN A 143 6.61 32.43 -16.41
CA GLN A 143 6.17 33.73 -16.88
C GLN A 143 5.21 34.30 -15.84
#